data_AF-A0A2N2WXF9-F1
#
_entry.id   AF-A0A2N2WXF9-F1
#
_cell.length_a   1.000
_cell.length_b   1.000
_cell.length_c   1.000
_cell.angle_alpha   90.00
_cell.angle_beta   90.00
_cell.angle_gamma   90.00
#
_symmetry.space_group_name_H-M   'P 1'
#
loop_
_entity.id
_entity.type
_entity.pdbx_description
1 polymer ?
#
loop_
_entity_poly.entity_id
_entity_poly.type
_entity_poly.pdbx_seq_one_letter_code
_entity_poly.pdbx_strand_id
1 'polypeptide(L)'
;MKVSFMYSVFWVTASVLLIIGFNRCNRSNDQKRGEKYGGVLYLNSNEVPDLIFPGQVLKRSEQMILSQAYIGLVKYNTRNLSIEPLLAENWTVSEDGLNYQFELVNHAYFHDDPCFHKGKGRRIVASDVKYSIEQICHYRYLSQQEISAQVQNIKGFQAIIDKSLSNQQCNFLGIKAINDTLLVFELNQPDALFLHFLAGTQSLVFPQEAFDAYGFKSTIGSGPFCFSNPKKKTDPINLVANPKYFGKTRQNEQLPFLDSVVISFITSPPKEIQLFEQGLLHLVVDVNQDRVSQFLDKHIDKFQSNPPDYLLIQTKGDKETKVHFMRANVQDLHLNSLGYYDFSSVYFREPKPREIKIGQ
;
A
#
# COMPACT_ATOMS: atom_id res chain seq x y z
N MET A 1 3.36 13.26 -59.89
CA MET A 1 2.86 13.50 -58.52
C MET A 1 2.69 12.15 -57.82
N LYS A 2 3.67 11.73 -57.03
CA LYS A 2 3.59 10.55 -56.14
C LYS A 2 3.81 11.06 -54.74
N VAL A 3 2.78 11.04 -53.90
CA VAL A 3 2.85 11.38 -52.48
C VAL A 3 3.18 10.09 -51.73
N SER A 4 4.39 10.02 -51.17
CA SER A 4 4.81 8.96 -50.27
C SER A 4 4.44 9.37 -48.84
N PHE A 5 3.54 8.59 -48.21
CA PHE A 5 3.25 8.71 -46.79
C PHE A 5 4.34 7.98 -46.01
N MET A 6 5.16 8.74 -45.30
CA MET A 6 6.21 8.21 -44.42
C MET A 6 5.60 8.01 -43.02
N TYR A 7 5.30 6.75 -42.67
CA TYR A 7 4.90 6.38 -41.32
C TYR A 7 6.11 6.44 -40.39
N SER A 8 6.12 7.40 -39.47
CA SER A 8 7.07 7.46 -38.35
C SER A 8 6.65 6.45 -37.27
N VAL A 9 7.30 5.29 -37.26
CA VAL A 9 7.19 4.30 -36.20
C VAL A 9 7.93 4.82 -34.97
N PHE A 10 7.19 5.28 -33.97
CA PHE A 10 7.73 5.57 -32.63
C PHE A 10 8.10 4.26 -31.94
N TRP A 11 9.40 4.00 -31.84
CA TRP A 11 9.95 2.93 -31.00
C TRP A 11 9.77 3.29 -29.53
N VAL A 12 8.85 2.62 -28.83
CA VAL A 12 8.86 2.55 -27.37
C VAL A 12 9.94 1.55 -26.99
N THR A 13 11.16 2.03 -26.75
CA THR A 13 12.22 1.20 -26.17
C THR A 13 11.85 0.92 -24.72
N ALA A 14 11.53 -0.35 -24.44
CA ALA A 14 11.46 -0.88 -23.09
C ALA A 14 12.84 -0.76 -22.44
N SER A 15 13.11 0.40 -21.84
CA SER A 15 14.31 0.65 -21.06
C SER A 15 14.12 -0.03 -19.71
N VAL A 16 14.44 -1.33 -19.65
CA VAL A 16 14.75 -2.01 -18.39
C VAL A 16 16.07 -1.40 -17.91
N LEU A 17 15.98 -0.26 -17.25
CA LEU A 17 17.10 0.35 -16.56
C LEU A 17 17.39 -0.51 -15.32
N LEU A 18 18.49 -1.25 -15.40
CA LEU A 18 19.23 -1.73 -14.23
C LEU A 18 19.53 -0.52 -13.33
N ILE A 19 18.75 -0.36 -12.26
CA ILE A 19 18.94 0.70 -11.26
C ILE A 19 20.15 0.33 -10.40
N ILE A 20 21.33 0.85 -10.76
CA ILE A 20 22.40 1.06 -9.80
C ILE A 20 22.13 2.41 -9.14
N GLY A 21 21.49 2.41 -7.97
CA GLY A 21 21.16 3.63 -7.24
C GLY A 21 20.50 3.37 -5.90
N PHE A 22 21.32 3.49 -4.83
CA PHE A 22 20.99 3.40 -3.40
C PHE A 22 20.52 2.02 -2.86
N ASN A 23 21.45 1.36 -2.16
CA ASN A 23 21.30 0.10 -1.39
C ASN A 23 20.38 0.24 -0.16
N ARG A 24 19.13 0.70 -0.30
CA ARG A 24 18.20 0.83 0.85
C ARG A 24 17.49 -0.48 1.20
N CYS A 25 17.09 -1.28 0.21
CA CYS A 25 16.38 -2.56 0.42
C CYS A 25 16.81 -3.65 -0.60
N ASN A 26 18.10 -3.76 -0.94
CA ASN A 26 18.54 -4.78 -1.89
C ASN A 26 18.61 -6.17 -1.21
N ARG A 27 17.81 -7.12 -1.69
CA ARG A 27 17.76 -8.49 -1.18
C ARG A 27 18.84 -9.30 -1.91
N SER A 28 19.81 -9.89 -1.18
CA SER A 28 20.77 -10.82 -1.81
C SER A 28 20.01 -12.06 -2.32
N ASN A 29 20.28 -12.45 -3.57
CA ASN A 29 19.53 -13.47 -4.31
C ASN A 29 19.95 -14.93 -3.98
N ASP A 30 20.72 -15.16 -2.92
CA ASP A 30 21.50 -16.39 -2.76
C ASP A 30 20.87 -17.50 -1.90
N GLN A 31 19.56 -17.45 -1.62
CA GLN A 31 18.87 -18.59 -1.00
C GLN A 31 17.78 -19.12 -1.93
N LYS A 32 17.75 -20.44 -2.15
CA LYS A 32 16.62 -21.14 -2.76
C LYS A 32 15.38 -20.90 -1.91
N ARG A 33 14.53 -19.97 -2.33
CA ARG A 33 13.24 -19.68 -1.70
C ARG A 33 12.16 -20.60 -2.29
N GLY A 34 11.06 -20.78 -1.57
CA GLY A 34 9.93 -21.59 -2.04
C GLY A 34 9.33 -21.06 -3.35
N GLU A 35 8.48 -21.86 -4.00
CA GLU A 35 7.93 -21.57 -5.33
C GLU A 35 7.13 -20.26 -5.44
N LYS A 36 6.66 -19.71 -4.31
CA LYS A 36 5.90 -18.44 -4.27
C LYS A 36 6.78 -17.19 -4.38
N TYR A 37 8.07 -17.29 -4.11
CA TYR A 37 8.92 -16.12 -3.96
C TYR A 37 9.44 -15.61 -5.30
N GLY A 38 9.40 -14.30 -5.45
CA GLY A 38 9.96 -13.57 -6.58
C GLY A 38 8.91 -12.98 -7.51
N GLY A 39 9.42 -12.25 -8.50
CA GLY A 39 8.60 -11.65 -9.56
C GLY A 39 8.18 -10.21 -9.27
N VAL A 40 7.61 -9.58 -10.30
CA VAL A 40 7.25 -8.16 -10.31
C VAL A 40 5.78 -7.99 -10.63
N LEU A 41 5.02 -7.39 -9.71
CA LEU A 41 3.61 -7.06 -9.93
C LEU A 41 3.47 -5.70 -10.63
N TYR A 42 3.22 -5.72 -11.94
CA TYR A 42 2.85 -4.53 -12.71
C TYR A 42 1.37 -4.15 -12.56
N LEU A 43 1.13 -2.95 -12.05
CA LEU A 43 -0.17 -2.31 -11.87
C LEU A 43 -0.20 -0.94 -12.56
N ASN A 44 -1.39 -0.38 -12.68
CA ASN A 44 -1.60 0.96 -13.19
C ASN A 44 -2.45 1.78 -12.21
N SER A 45 -2.21 3.09 -12.19
CA SER A 45 -3.13 4.09 -11.68
C SER A 45 -3.41 5.11 -12.77
N ASN A 46 -4.63 5.62 -12.83
CA ASN A 46 -5.04 6.64 -13.78
C ASN A 46 -4.61 8.06 -13.35
N GLU A 47 -4.00 8.22 -12.19
CA GLU A 47 -3.59 9.51 -11.65
C GLU A 47 -2.19 9.43 -11.05
N VAL A 48 -1.39 10.47 -11.30
CA VAL A 48 -0.08 10.62 -10.66
C VAL A 48 -0.30 11.18 -9.25
N PRO A 49 0.17 10.49 -8.20
CA PRO A 49 0.01 10.97 -6.83
C PRO A 49 0.81 12.26 -6.61
N ASP A 50 0.24 13.20 -5.85
CA ASP A 50 0.93 14.43 -5.49
C ASP A 50 1.91 14.21 -4.35
N LEU A 51 1.48 13.48 -3.32
CA LEU A 51 2.21 13.22 -2.09
C LEU A 51 1.76 11.89 -1.49
N ILE A 52 2.70 11.05 -1.07
CA ILE A 52 2.41 9.74 -0.49
C ILE A 52 2.95 9.68 0.93
N PHE A 53 2.19 10.29 1.85
CA PHE A 53 2.55 10.35 3.26
C PHE A 53 1.31 10.16 4.15
N PRO A 54 1.42 9.46 5.30
CA PRO A 54 0.31 9.28 6.24
C PRO A 54 -0.36 10.61 6.62
N GLY A 55 -1.70 10.65 6.52
CA GLY A 55 -2.48 11.88 6.80
C GLY A 55 -2.57 12.90 5.65
N GLN A 56 -1.79 12.75 4.58
CA GLN A 56 -1.88 13.59 3.35
C GLN A 56 -2.72 12.94 2.26
N VAL A 57 -2.76 11.61 2.24
CA VAL A 57 -3.41 10.83 1.20
C VAL A 57 -4.93 10.91 1.33
N LEU A 58 -5.59 11.36 0.26
CA LEU A 58 -7.05 11.51 0.19
C LEU A 58 -7.70 10.59 -0.86
N LYS A 59 -6.92 10.13 -1.83
CA LYS A 59 -7.43 9.33 -2.96
C LYS A 59 -7.17 7.84 -2.76
N ARG A 60 -8.07 6.99 -3.28
CA ARG A 60 -7.93 5.52 -3.19
C ARG A 60 -6.66 5.01 -3.89
N SER A 61 -6.30 5.61 -5.01
CA SER A 61 -5.08 5.28 -5.76
C SER A 61 -3.83 5.48 -4.91
N GLU A 62 -3.74 6.58 -4.18
CA GLU A 62 -2.66 6.88 -3.25
C GLU A 62 -2.67 5.95 -2.03
N GLN A 63 -3.86 5.62 -1.50
CA GLN A 63 -4.01 4.71 -0.35
C GLN A 63 -3.43 3.33 -0.66
N MET A 64 -3.73 2.80 -1.86
CA MET A 64 -3.19 1.53 -2.34
C MET A 64 -1.66 1.49 -2.27
N ILE A 65 -0.98 2.58 -2.65
CA ILE A 65 0.48 2.67 -2.66
C ILE A 65 1.02 2.84 -1.24
N LEU A 66 0.41 3.74 -0.46
CA LEU A 66 0.86 4.08 0.88
C LEU A 66 0.84 2.86 1.83
N SER A 67 -0.23 2.05 1.76
CA SER A 67 -0.40 0.89 2.64
C SER A 67 0.58 -0.26 2.38
N GLN A 68 1.41 -0.17 1.33
CA GLN A 68 2.46 -1.14 1.06
C GLN A 68 3.79 -0.77 1.72
N ALA A 69 3.97 0.50 2.05
CA ALA A 69 5.21 1.02 2.61
C ALA A 69 5.08 1.41 4.09
N TYR A 70 3.88 1.74 4.53
CA TYR A 70 3.58 2.11 5.91
C TYR A 70 2.53 1.16 6.48
N ILE A 71 2.60 0.90 7.78
CA ILE A 71 1.66 0.04 8.50
C ILE A 71 1.09 0.76 9.73
N GLY A 72 -0.11 0.36 10.13
CA GLY A 72 -0.80 0.83 11.34
C GLY A 72 -0.82 -0.22 12.44
N LEU A 73 -1.55 0.07 13.51
CA LEU A 73 -1.76 -0.87 14.62
C LEU A 73 -2.46 -2.15 14.17
N VAL A 74 -3.53 -1.98 13.40
CA VAL A 74 -4.38 -3.05 12.88
C VAL A 74 -4.56 -2.84 11.38
N LYS A 75 -5.13 -3.83 10.69
CA LYS A 75 -5.45 -3.72 9.26
C LYS A 75 -6.79 -4.33 8.92
N TYR A 76 -7.29 -4.00 7.74
CA TYR A 76 -8.38 -4.74 7.12
C TYR A 76 -7.88 -6.06 6.53
N ASN A 77 -8.61 -7.14 6.80
CA ASN A 77 -8.57 -8.33 5.97
C ASN A 77 -9.13 -7.98 4.58
N THR A 78 -8.34 -8.16 3.53
CA THR A 78 -8.71 -7.70 2.18
C THR A 78 -9.83 -8.53 1.53
N ARG A 79 -10.18 -9.70 2.09
CA ARG A 79 -11.24 -10.58 1.58
C ARG A 79 -12.61 -10.26 2.18
N ASN A 80 -12.68 -10.00 3.49
CA ASN A 80 -13.95 -9.84 4.21
C ASN A 80 -14.08 -8.51 4.96
N LEU A 81 -13.06 -7.65 4.92
CA LEU A 81 -13.00 -6.34 5.57
C LEU A 81 -13.14 -6.38 7.12
N SER A 82 -12.90 -7.53 7.76
CA SER A 82 -12.77 -7.57 9.22
C SER A 82 -11.44 -6.94 9.66
N ILE A 83 -11.40 -6.42 10.88
CA ILE A 83 -10.16 -5.91 11.49
C ILE A 83 -9.30 -7.09 11.95
N GLU A 84 -8.01 -7.05 11.62
CA GLU A 84 -7.01 -8.05 11.99
C GLU A 84 -5.78 -7.40 12.65
N PRO A 85 -5.05 -8.14 13.50
CA PRO A 85 -3.74 -7.73 14.02
C PRO A 85 -2.73 -7.32 12.93
N LEU A 86 -1.87 -6.37 13.25
CA LEU A 86 -0.71 -6.00 12.43
C LEU A 86 0.50 -5.63 13.30
N LEU A 87 0.68 -4.34 13.61
CA LEU A 87 1.72 -3.91 14.56
C LEU A 87 1.32 -4.23 15.99
N ALA A 88 0.02 -4.18 16.30
CA ALA A 88 -0.54 -4.71 17.53
C ALA A 88 -0.93 -6.18 17.33
N GLU A 89 -0.41 -7.08 18.17
CA GLU A 89 -0.75 -8.52 18.14
C GLU A 89 -2.12 -8.79 18.77
N ASN A 90 -2.47 -8.00 19.78
CA ASN A 90 -3.76 -8.06 20.46
C ASN A 90 -4.14 -6.67 20.99
N TRP A 91 -5.39 -6.56 21.43
CA TRP A 91 -5.86 -5.41 22.18
C TRP A 91 -7.02 -5.79 23.09
N THR A 92 -7.22 -5.00 24.14
CA THR A 92 -8.37 -5.10 25.05
C THR A 92 -9.12 -3.77 25.08
N VAL A 93 -10.44 -3.85 25.23
CA VAL A 93 -11.31 -2.69 25.40
C VAL A 93 -11.93 -2.77 26.80
N SER A 94 -11.91 -1.67 27.56
CA SER A 94 -12.56 -1.61 28.87
C SER A 94 -14.08 -1.78 28.76
N GLU A 95 -14.73 -2.19 29.85
CA GLU A 95 -16.19 -2.44 29.88
C GLU A 95 -17.02 -1.21 29.49
N ASP A 96 -16.53 -0.01 29.83
CA ASP A 96 -17.14 1.26 29.46
C ASP A 96 -16.87 1.68 28.01
N GLY A 97 -16.04 0.94 27.26
CA GLY A 97 -15.68 1.24 25.87
C GLY A 97 -14.76 2.45 25.68
N LEU A 98 -14.20 3.01 26.77
CA LEU A 98 -13.44 4.26 26.73
C LEU A 98 -11.92 4.07 26.64
N ASN A 99 -11.40 2.90 26.99
CA ASN A 99 -9.97 2.63 26.99
C ASN A 99 -9.65 1.46 26.07
N TYR A 100 -8.76 1.69 25.12
CA TYR A 100 -8.23 0.67 24.22
C TYR A 100 -6.74 0.47 24.52
N GLN A 101 -6.37 -0.72 24.95
CA GLN A 101 -4.99 -1.08 25.23
C GLN A 101 -4.48 -2.03 24.15
N PHE A 102 -3.37 -1.68 23.49
CA PHE A 102 -2.75 -2.46 22.42
C PHE A 102 -1.38 -2.96 22.85
N GLU A 103 -1.10 -4.23 22.58
CA GLU A 103 0.23 -4.84 22.76
C GLU A 103 0.93 -4.96 21.40
N LEU A 104 2.07 -4.29 21.26
CA LEU A 104 2.82 -4.21 20.01
C LEU A 104 3.82 -5.36 19.87
N VAL A 105 4.03 -5.82 18.64
CA VAL A 105 5.14 -6.71 18.31
C VAL A 105 6.48 -6.08 18.71
N ASN A 106 7.37 -6.88 19.29
CA ASN A 106 8.71 -6.44 19.70
C ASN A 106 9.78 -6.65 18.61
N HIS A 107 9.39 -6.99 17.39
CA HIS A 107 10.31 -7.37 16.31
C HIS A 107 9.97 -6.71 14.95
N ALA A 108 9.17 -5.63 14.97
CA ALA A 108 8.96 -4.78 13.81
C ALA A 108 9.97 -3.62 13.77
N TYR A 109 10.47 -3.30 12.58
CA TYR A 109 11.49 -2.27 12.35
C TYR A 109 11.06 -1.33 11.23
N PHE A 110 11.47 -0.07 11.32
CA PHE A 110 11.40 0.85 10.20
C PHE A 110 12.36 0.44 9.09
N HIS A 111 12.13 0.93 7.88
CA HIS A 111 13.03 0.75 6.74
C HIS A 111 14.42 1.34 7.04
N ASP A 112 15.47 0.76 6.46
CA ASP A 112 16.84 1.29 6.58
C ASP A 112 16.95 2.62 5.80
N ASP A 113 17.42 3.67 6.47
CA ASP A 113 17.57 5.00 5.89
C ASP A 113 18.68 5.81 6.60
N PRO A 114 19.46 6.64 5.88
CA PRO A 114 20.46 7.54 6.48
C PRO A 114 19.99 8.47 7.60
N CYS A 115 18.68 8.74 7.73
CA CYS A 115 18.13 9.51 8.85
C CYS A 115 18.32 8.81 10.20
N PHE A 116 18.48 7.48 10.20
CA PHE A 116 18.75 6.70 11.40
C PHE A 116 20.24 6.56 11.69
N HIS A 117 20.56 6.25 12.94
CA HIS A 117 21.93 5.94 13.36
C HIS A 117 22.54 4.82 12.49
N LYS A 118 23.68 5.11 11.86
CA LYS A 118 24.39 4.21 10.92
C LYS A 118 23.54 3.74 9.72
N GLY A 119 22.49 4.48 9.38
CA GLY A 119 21.60 4.14 8.27
C GLY A 119 20.70 2.92 8.51
N LYS A 120 20.52 2.50 9.78
CA LYS A 120 19.76 1.30 10.14
C LYS A 120 18.47 1.64 10.83
N GLY A 121 17.35 1.19 10.25
CA GLY A 121 16.02 1.38 10.83
C GLY A 121 15.95 0.73 12.20
N ARG A 122 15.50 1.50 13.19
CA ARG A 122 15.31 1.01 14.56
C ARG A 122 13.97 0.27 14.71
N ARG A 123 13.83 -0.42 15.84
CA ARG A 123 12.59 -1.06 16.25
C ARG A 123 11.49 0.00 16.45
N ILE A 124 10.27 -0.37 16.08
CA ILE A 124 9.06 0.43 16.30
C ILE A 124 8.62 0.27 17.76
N VAL A 125 8.27 1.38 18.40
CA VAL A 125 7.80 1.43 19.78
C VAL A 125 6.48 2.19 19.90
N ALA A 126 5.76 2.03 21.00
CA ALA A 126 4.48 2.67 21.24
C ALA A 126 4.53 4.21 21.10
N SER A 127 5.65 4.84 21.45
CA SER A 127 5.82 6.29 21.29
C SER A 127 5.83 6.74 19.82
N ASP A 128 6.19 5.86 18.87
CA ASP A 128 6.11 6.19 17.43
C ASP A 128 4.66 6.28 16.95
N VAL A 129 3.80 5.40 17.47
CA VAL A 129 2.36 5.39 17.15
C VAL A 129 1.73 6.68 17.67
N LYS A 130 2.02 7.01 18.94
CA LYS A 130 1.60 8.26 19.56
C LYS A 130 2.04 9.45 18.72
N TYR A 131 3.34 9.56 18.46
CA TYR A 131 3.91 10.65 17.66
C TYR A 131 3.22 10.77 16.30
N SER A 132 3.06 9.66 15.57
CA SER A 132 2.47 9.67 14.22
C SER A 132 1.05 10.24 14.21
N ILE A 133 0.19 9.79 15.13
CA ILE A 133 -1.20 10.26 15.21
C ILE A 133 -1.26 11.73 15.64
N GLU A 134 -0.44 12.12 16.60
CA GLU A 134 -0.35 13.51 17.06
C GLU A 134 0.14 14.44 15.95
N GLN A 135 1.14 14.03 15.17
CA GLN A 135 1.65 14.81 14.02
C GLN A 135 0.62 14.92 12.89
N ILE A 136 -0.09 13.83 12.56
CA ILE A 136 -1.17 13.87 11.56
C ILE A 136 -2.27 14.83 12.02
N CYS A 137 -2.69 14.72 13.28
CA CYS A 137 -3.68 15.63 13.87
C CYS A 137 -3.22 17.08 13.79
N HIS A 138 -1.98 17.35 14.20
CA HIS A 138 -1.39 18.69 14.21
C HIS A 138 -1.39 19.32 12.82
N TYR A 139 -0.86 18.60 11.82
CA TYR A 139 -0.84 19.13 10.46
C TYR A 139 -2.25 19.37 9.90
N ARG A 140 -3.19 18.42 10.08
CA ARG A 140 -4.54 18.57 9.53
C ARG A 140 -5.27 19.75 10.17
N TYR A 141 -5.05 19.97 11.47
CA TYR A 141 -5.54 21.17 12.17
C TYR A 141 -4.96 22.46 11.55
N LEU A 142 -3.63 22.56 11.41
CA LEU A 142 -2.96 23.75 10.87
C LEU A 142 -3.34 24.04 9.41
N SER A 143 -3.52 23.00 8.60
CA SER A 143 -3.92 23.11 7.20
C SER A 143 -5.44 23.26 7.01
N GLN A 144 -6.21 23.35 8.11
CA GLN A 144 -7.67 23.42 8.09
C GLN A 144 -8.32 22.27 7.30
N GLN A 145 -7.65 21.12 7.28
CA GLN A 145 -8.18 19.89 6.72
C GLN A 145 -9.08 19.19 7.73
N GLU A 146 -10.06 18.45 7.24
CA GLU A 146 -10.99 17.70 8.06
C GLU A 146 -10.24 16.70 8.97
N ILE A 147 -10.48 16.74 10.28
CA ILE A 147 -9.98 15.74 11.22
C ILE A 147 -11.08 14.72 11.45
N SER A 148 -10.77 13.43 11.36
CA SER A 148 -11.77 12.37 11.52
C SER A 148 -12.43 12.43 12.90
N ALA A 149 -13.73 12.11 12.95
CA ALA A 149 -14.49 12.07 14.21
C ALA A 149 -13.84 11.17 15.27
N GLN A 150 -13.15 10.10 14.84
CA GLN A 150 -12.44 9.18 15.73
C GLN A 150 -11.24 9.85 16.42
N VAL A 151 -10.48 10.70 15.72
CA VAL A 151 -9.44 11.51 16.34
C VAL A 151 -10.05 12.55 17.27
N GLN A 152 -11.15 13.18 16.86
CA GLN A 152 -11.85 14.17 17.69
C GLN A 152 -12.38 13.56 19.00
N ASN A 153 -12.71 12.28 18.98
CA ASN A 153 -13.19 11.54 20.14
C ASN A 153 -12.06 11.13 21.11
N ILE A 154 -10.78 11.25 20.74
CA ILE A 154 -9.68 10.99 21.67
C ILE A 154 -9.69 12.10 22.76
N LYS A 155 -9.54 11.71 24.03
CA LYS A 155 -9.48 12.66 25.16
C LYS A 155 -8.42 13.73 24.90
N GLY A 156 -8.71 14.96 25.31
CA GLY A 156 -7.78 16.09 25.13
C GLY A 156 -7.83 16.77 23.75
N PHE A 157 -8.56 16.21 22.77
CA PHE A 157 -8.73 16.87 21.46
C PHE A 157 -9.36 18.27 21.58
N GLN A 158 -10.39 18.44 22.42
CA GLN A 158 -11.07 19.74 22.60
C GLN A 158 -10.11 20.84 23.06
N ALA A 159 -9.09 20.50 23.85
CA ALA A 159 -8.08 21.47 24.29
C ALA A 159 -7.22 22.01 23.14
N ILE A 160 -7.11 21.28 22.02
CA ILE A 160 -6.44 21.74 20.79
C ILE A 160 -7.29 22.85 20.14
N ILE A 161 -8.61 22.67 20.09
CA ILE A 161 -9.56 23.65 19.54
C ILE A 161 -9.59 24.90 20.41
N ASP A 162 -9.87 24.74 21.70
CA ASP A 162 -10.14 25.85 22.63
C ASP A 162 -8.93 26.77 22.82
N LYS A 163 -7.72 26.21 22.75
CA LYS A 163 -6.49 26.97 22.89
C LYS A 163 -6.00 27.61 21.58
N SER A 164 -6.72 27.42 20.46
CA SER A 164 -6.36 27.92 19.12
C SER A 164 -4.85 27.90 18.88
N LEU A 165 -4.27 26.71 19.05
CA LEU A 165 -2.85 26.49 18.96
C LEU A 165 -2.41 26.49 17.51
N SER A 166 -2.32 27.67 16.91
CA SER A 166 -1.86 27.83 15.52
C SER A 166 -0.41 27.38 15.30
N ASN A 167 0.33 27.01 16.36
CA ASN A 167 1.73 26.59 16.28
C ASN A 167 2.19 25.57 17.36
N GLN A 168 1.31 25.00 18.21
CA GLN A 168 1.73 24.00 19.20
C GLN A 168 1.37 22.58 18.77
N GLN A 169 2.30 21.64 19.01
CA GLN A 169 2.14 20.21 18.74
C GLN A 169 0.92 19.63 19.45
N CYS A 170 0.20 18.69 18.81
CA CYS A 170 -0.95 18.00 19.39
C CYS A 170 -0.55 16.90 20.38
N ASN A 171 0.29 17.22 21.38
CA ASN A 171 0.79 16.26 22.38
C ASN A 171 -0.17 16.04 23.58
N PHE A 172 -1.40 16.55 23.47
CA PHE A 172 -2.43 16.50 24.51
C PHE A 172 -3.45 15.39 24.28
N LEU A 173 -3.34 14.64 23.18
CA LEU A 173 -4.25 13.54 22.93
C LEU A 173 -4.07 12.46 24.00
N GLY A 174 -5.17 11.82 24.38
CA GLY A 174 -5.26 10.69 25.30
C GLY A 174 -4.63 9.42 24.72
N ILE A 175 -3.38 9.52 24.28
CA ILE A 175 -2.56 8.44 23.76
C ILE A 175 -1.36 8.30 24.69
N LYS A 176 -1.27 7.16 25.37
CA LYS A 176 -0.25 6.87 26.37
C LYS A 176 0.59 5.70 25.89
N ALA A 177 1.84 5.97 25.54
CA ALA A 177 2.87 4.94 25.41
C ALA A 177 3.35 4.59 26.83
N ILE A 178 2.72 3.59 27.46
CA ILE A 178 3.02 3.18 28.84
C ILE A 178 4.45 2.64 28.94
N ASN A 179 4.87 1.89 27.90
CA ASN A 179 6.23 1.46 27.66
C ASN A 179 6.40 1.19 26.15
N ASP A 180 7.53 0.61 25.74
CA ASP A 180 7.86 0.34 24.34
C ASP A 180 6.82 -0.48 23.57
N THR A 181 6.09 -1.38 24.23
CA THR A 181 5.14 -2.30 23.57
C THR A 181 3.71 -2.12 24.02
N LEU A 182 3.44 -1.27 25.02
CA LEU A 182 2.11 -1.06 25.56
C LEU A 182 1.60 0.34 25.26
N LEU A 183 0.56 0.43 24.43
CA LEU A 183 -0.08 1.67 24.01
C LEU A 183 -1.52 1.70 24.51
N VAL A 184 -1.96 2.83 25.07
CA VAL A 184 -3.34 3.04 25.52
C VAL A 184 -3.94 4.26 24.83
N PHE A 185 -5.13 4.11 24.28
CA PHE A 185 -5.99 5.22 23.87
C PHE A 185 -7.11 5.42 24.89
N GLU A 186 -7.42 6.67 25.19
CA GLU A 186 -8.54 7.08 26.04
C GLU A 186 -9.50 7.94 25.21
N LEU A 187 -10.76 7.52 25.13
CA LEU A 187 -11.82 8.19 24.37
C LEU A 187 -12.76 8.98 25.28
N ASN A 188 -13.42 10.00 24.73
CA ASN A 188 -14.44 10.77 25.43
C ASN A 188 -15.76 9.99 25.54
N GLN A 189 -16.08 9.18 24.54
CA GLN A 189 -17.25 8.29 24.49
C GLN A 189 -16.93 7.00 23.73
N PRO A 190 -17.72 5.91 23.93
CA PRO A 190 -17.52 4.66 23.21
C PRO A 190 -17.68 4.86 21.70
N ASP A 191 -16.81 4.23 20.91
CA ASP A 191 -16.81 4.37 19.46
C ASP A 191 -16.56 3.04 18.76
N ALA A 192 -17.63 2.49 18.17
CA ALA A 192 -17.60 1.22 17.45
C ALA A 192 -16.76 1.27 16.16
N LEU A 193 -16.45 2.47 15.64
CA LEU A 193 -15.65 2.67 14.43
C LEU A 193 -14.19 3.01 14.74
N PHE A 194 -13.79 3.03 16.02
CA PHE A 194 -12.43 3.41 16.39
C PHE A 194 -11.36 2.47 15.79
N LEU A 195 -11.58 1.15 15.85
CA LEU A 195 -10.69 0.18 15.21
C LEU A 195 -10.66 0.32 13.68
N HIS A 196 -11.79 0.70 13.08
CA HIS A 196 -11.89 0.96 11.64
C HIS A 196 -11.05 2.17 11.21
N PHE A 197 -10.99 3.21 12.05
CA PHE A 197 -10.06 4.32 11.87
C PHE A 197 -8.60 3.89 12.02
N LEU A 198 -8.29 3.07 13.03
CA LEU A 198 -6.93 2.55 13.26
C LEU A 198 -6.43 1.59 12.16
N ALA A 199 -7.33 1.02 11.36
CA ALA A 199 -6.99 0.23 10.18
C ALA A 199 -6.83 1.10 8.90
N GLY A 200 -7.18 2.38 8.97
CA GLY A 200 -7.12 3.30 7.85
C GLY A 200 -5.75 3.95 7.64
N THR A 201 -5.57 4.61 6.50
CA THR A 201 -4.30 5.26 6.14
C THR A 201 -3.97 6.52 6.95
N GLN A 202 -4.94 7.04 7.70
CA GLN A 202 -4.78 8.22 8.56
C GLN A 202 -4.18 7.91 9.94
N SER A 203 -3.88 6.64 10.23
CA SER A 203 -3.31 6.18 11.50
C SER A 203 -2.03 5.35 11.30
N LEU A 204 -1.45 5.39 10.09
CA LEU A 204 -0.20 4.68 9.80
C LEU A 204 0.98 5.32 10.54
N VAL A 205 1.91 4.46 10.94
CA VAL A 205 3.03 4.81 11.80
C VAL A 205 4.26 5.16 10.97
N PHE A 206 4.91 6.27 11.31
CA PHE A 206 6.15 6.72 10.69
C PHE A 206 7.15 7.21 11.75
N PRO A 207 8.46 7.12 11.47
CA PRO A 207 9.50 7.50 12.42
C PRO A 207 9.70 9.01 12.45
N GLN A 208 9.81 9.59 13.64
CA GLN A 208 10.10 11.00 13.83
C GLN A 208 11.39 11.41 13.10
N GLU A 209 12.43 10.58 13.12
CA GLU A 209 13.71 10.87 12.47
C GLU A 209 13.58 11.12 10.98
N ALA A 210 12.72 10.35 10.29
CA ALA A 210 12.51 10.56 8.86
C ALA A 210 11.61 11.76 8.58
N PHE A 211 10.65 12.05 9.47
CA PHE A 211 9.84 13.25 9.35
C PHE A 211 10.68 14.52 9.57
N ASP A 212 11.55 14.53 10.57
CA ASP A 212 12.45 15.65 10.85
C ASP A 212 13.45 15.86 9.70
N ALA A 213 13.92 14.77 9.06
CA ALA A 213 14.85 14.84 7.94
C ALA A 213 14.20 15.24 6.60
N TYR A 214 12.98 14.78 6.32
CA TYR A 214 12.37 14.83 4.97
C TYR A 214 10.99 15.47 4.92
N GLY A 215 10.37 15.73 6.06
CA GLY A 215 8.98 16.18 6.19
C GLY A 215 8.01 15.24 5.50
N PHE A 216 6.96 15.80 4.88
CA PHE A 216 5.95 15.03 4.16
C PHE A 216 6.47 14.30 2.90
N LYS A 217 7.70 14.59 2.46
CA LYS A 217 8.34 13.84 1.36
C LYS A 217 8.95 12.52 1.82
N SER A 218 8.94 12.25 3.14
CA SER A 218 9.41 10.98 3.66
C SER A 218 8.66 9.82 3.03
N THR A 219 9.42 8.80 2.66
CA THR A 219 8.91 7.52 2.16
C THR A 219 9.30 6.37 3.09
N ILE A 220 9.75 6.70 4.30
CA ILE A 220 10.32 5.77 5.27
C ILE A 220 9.21 5.30 6.20
N GLY A 221 8.77 4.06 6.01
CA GLY A 221 7.79 3.39 6.84
C GLY A 221 8.34 2.08 7.40
N SER A 222 7.46 1.10 7.54
CA SER A 222 7.75 -0.21 8.13
C SER A 222 6.98 -1.35 7.44
N GLY A 223 6.37 -1.04 6.29
CA GLY A 223 5.58 -1.98 5.51
C GLY A 223 6.40 -3.00 4.72
N PRO A 224 5.69 -3.91 4.03
CA PRO A 224 6.29 -4.99 3.24
C PRO A 224 7.16 -4.51 2.07
N PHE A 225 7.01 -3.27 1.60
CA PHE A 225 7.80 -2.73 0.51
C PHE A 225 8.39 -1.36 0.83
N CYS A 226 9.55 -1.05 0.28
CA CYS A 226 10.25 0.23 0.37
C CYS A 226 10.04 1.01 -0.93
N PHE A 227 9.84 2.33 -0.87
CA PHE A 227 9.83 3.15 -2.09
C PHE A 227 11.22 3.20 -2.73
N SER A 228 11.25 3.04 -4.05
CA SER A 228 12.34 3.56 -4.87
C SER A 228 11.98 4.96 -5.35
N ASN A 229 12.92 5.91 -5.25
CA ASN A 229 12.66 7.29 -5.67
C ASN A 229 12.58 7.36 -7.20
N PRO A 230 11.44 7.79 -7.78
CA PRO A 230 11.36 8.00 -9.22
C PRO A 230 12.21 9.22 -9.63
N LYS A 231 12.76 9.23 -10.85
CA LYS A 231 13.56 10.37 -11.35
C LYS A 231 12.67 11.56 -11.70
N LYS A 232 11.47 11.30 -12.21
CA LYS A 232 10.43 12.30 -12.52
C LYS A 232 9.12 11.89 -11.86
N LYS A 233 8.28 12.87 -11.56
CA LYS A 233 6.96 12.64 -10.94
C LYS A 233 6.05 11.70 -11.75
N THR A 234 6.18 11.71 -13.08
CA THR A 234 5.40 10.87 -14.00
C THR A 234 6.02 9.49 -14.26
N ASP A 235 7.23 9.23 -13.76
CA ASP A 235 7.85 7.91 -13.90
C ASP A 235 7.09 6.90 -13.01
N PRO A 236 7.06 5.60 -13.37
CA PRO A 236 6.46 4.58 -12.53
C PRO A 236 7.03 4.58 -11.10
N ILE A 237 6.16 4.34 -10.13
CA ILE A 237 6.58 4.08 -8.75
C ILE A 237 6.97 2.62 -8.65
N ASN A 238 8.21 2.33 -8.26
CA ASN A 238 8.62 0.98 -7.91
C ASN A 238 8.72 0.85 -6.39
N LEU A 239 8.04 -0.15 -5.86
CA LEU A 239 8.09 -0.57 -4.46
C LEU A 239 8.90 -1.86 -4.39
N VAL A 240 10.03 -1.85 -3.70
CA VAL A 240 10.95 -3.00 -3.61
C VAL A 240 10.71 -3.74 -2.30
N ALA A 241 10.73 -5.07 -2.32
CA ALA A 241 10.50 -5.89 -1.13
C ALA A 241 11.37 -5.46 0.06
N ASN A 242 10.76 -5.30 1.23
CA ASN A 242 11.46 -5.07 2.48
C ASN A 242 11.95 -6.41 3.06
N PRO A 243 13.25 -6.70 3.07
CA PRO A 243 13.78 -7.95 3.63
C PRO A 243 13.53 -8.14 5.12
N LYS A 244 13.34 -7.03 5.85
CA LYS A 244 13.17 -7.00 7.31
C LYS A 244 11.71 -6.92 7.74
N TYR A 245 10.77 -7.01 6.79
CA TYR A 245 9.35 -7.02 7.14
C TYR A 245 9.07 -8.19 8.07
N PHE A 246 8.35 -7.97 9.17
CA PHE A 246 8.14 -9.01 10.18
C PHE A 246 6.97 -9.95 9.85
N GLY A 247 6.09 -9.52 8.93
CA GLY A 247 4.87 -10.26 8.61
C GLY A 247 5.15 -11.65 8.04
N LYS A 248 4.37 -12.63 8.48
CA LYS A 248 4.44 -14.01 8.01
C LYS A 248 3.07 -14.57 7.68
N THR A 249 3.03 -15.60 6.84
CA THR A 249 1.81 -16.38 6.63
C THR A 249 1.49 -17.26 7.83
N ARG A 250 0.29 -17.85 7.84
CA ARG A 250 -0.08 -18.87 8.85
C ARG A 250 0.83 -20.10 8.81
N GLN A 251 1.45 -20.37 7.66
CA GLN A 251 2.44 -21.43 7.46
C GLN A 251 3.87 -20.97 7.84
N ASN A 252 4.02 -19.83 8.51
CA ASN A 252 5.30 -19.24 8.93
C ASN A 252 6.25 -18.91 7.75
N GLU A 253 5.69 -18.67 6.56
CA GLU A 253 6.45 -18.20 5.40
C GLU A 253 6.68 -16.68 5.52
N GLN A 254 7.88 -16.21 5.21
CA GLN A 254 8.28 -14.81 5.36
C GLN A 254 7.69 -13.95 4.23
N LEU A 255 6.98 -12.87 4.57
CA LEU A 255 6.47 -11.89 3.61
C LEU A 255 7.48 -10.73 3.40
N PRO A 256 7.40 -9.98 2.28
CA PRO A 256 6.58 -10.27 1.11
C PRO A 256 7.16 -11.38 0.22
N PHE A 257 6.29 -12.00 -0.58
CA PHE A 257 6.69 -12.97 -1.61
C PHE A 257 7.27 -12.31 -2.86
N LEU A 258 6.64 -11.24 -3.37
CA LEU A 258 7.11 -10.49 -4.53
C LEU A 258 8.49 -9.86 -4.30
N ASP A 259 9.27 -9.69 -5.36
CA ASP A 259 10.50 -8.88 -5.31
C ASP A 259 10.18 -7.39 -5.40
N SER A 260 9.16 -7.04 -6.21
CA SER A 260 8.71 -5.65 -6.34
C SER A 260 7.28 -5.51 -6.88
N VAL A 261 6.72 -4.31 -6.68
CA VAL A 261 5.47 -3.85 -7.28
C VAL A 261 5.78 -2.59 -8.08
N VAL A 262 5.33 -2.52 -9.32
CA VAL A 262 5.53 -1.38 -10.21
C VAL A 262 4.18 -0.79 -10.57
N ILE A 263 3.97 0.48 -10.26
CA ILE A 263 2.74 1.21 -10.53
C ILE A 263 3.02 2.27 -11.60
N SER A 264 2.43 2.08 -12.78
CA SER A 264 2.48 3.04 -13.88
C SER A 264 1.33 4.06 -13.79
N PHE A 265 1.43 5.14 -14.57
CA PHE A 265 0.44 6.23 -14.59
C PHE A 265 -0.18 6.44 -15.99
N ILE A 266 -0.97 5.48 -16.44
CA ILE A 266 -1.61 5.48 -17.75
C ILE A 266 -3.05 5.99 -17.61
N THR A 267 -3.35 7.08 -18.31
CA THR A 267 -4.66 7.76 -18.26
C THR A 267 -5.63 7.33 -19.36
N SER A 268 -5.15 6.58 -20.36
CA SER A 268 -5.95 6.14 -21.52
C SER A 268 -6.45 4.72 -21.31
N PRO A 269 -7.77 4.49 -21.09
CA PRO A 269 -8.29 3.14 -20.88
C PRO A 269 -8.05 2.16 -22.04
N PRO A 270 -8.13 2.56 -23.33
CA PRO A 270 -7.74 1.68 -24.43
C PRO A 270 -6.27 1.24 -24.33
N LYS A 271 -5.39 2.15 -23.91
CA LYS A 271 -3.96 1.85 -23.78
C LYS A 271 -3.68 0.92 -22.62
N GLU A 272 -4.35 1.13 -21.49
CA GLU A 272 -4.27 0.26 -20.32
C GLU A 272 -4.69 -1.18 -20.66
N ILE A 273 -5.84 -1.36 -21.32
CA ILE A 273 -6.29 -2.68 -21.78
C ILE A 273 -5.29 -3.31 -22.75
N GLN A 274 -4.75 -2.54 -23.70
CA GLN A 274 -3.71 -3.05 -24.62
C GLN A 274 -2.47 -3.55 -23.87
N LEU A 275 -2.01 -2.83 -22.84
CA LEU A 275 -0.85 -3.24 -22.05
C LEU A 275 -1.15 -4.47 -21.19
N PHE A 276 -2.38 -4.59 -20.68
CA PHE A 276 -2.84 -5.82 -20.05
C PHE A 276 -2.82 -7.01 -21.02
N GLU A 277 -3.34 -6.86 -22.25
CA GLU A 277 -3.29 -7.90 -23.30
C GLU A 277 -1.84 -8.34 -23.60
N GLN A 278 -0.91 -7.38 -23.63
CA GLN A 278 0.52 -7.62 -23.91
C GLN A 278 1.30 -8.26 -22.75
N GLY A 279 0.69 -8.39 -21.57
CA GLY A 279 1.37 -8.94 -20.38
C GLY A 279 2.23 -7.93 -19.64
N LEU A 280 2.07 -6.65 -19.95
CA LEU A 280 2.77 -5.54 -19.30
C LEU A 280 1.98 -4.96 -18.10
N LEU A 281 0.73 -5.38 -17.92
CA LEU A 281 -0.08 -5.16 -16.71
C LEU A 281 -0.73 -6.46 -16.25
N HIS A 282 -0.88 -6.60 -14.94
CA HIS A 282 -1.50 -7.78 -14.32
C HIS A 282 -2.93 -7.56 -13.85
N LEU A 283 -3.35 -6.30 -13.71
CA LEU A 283 -4.65 -5.91 -13.23
C LEU A 283 -5.11 -4.66 -13.99
N VAL A 284 -6.37 -4.64 -14.41
CA VAL A 284 -7.11 -3.45 -14.85
C VAL A 284 -8.36 -3.36 -13.99
N VAL A 285 -8.51 -2.25 -13.28
CA VAL A 285 -9.63 -2.03 -12.36
C VAL A 285 -10.71 -1.16 -12.98
N ASP A 286 -11.95 -1.35 -12.54
CA ASP A 286 -13.09 -0.48 -12.85
C ASP A 286 -13.36 -0.32 -14.36
N VAL A 287 -13.41 -1.45 -15.06
CA VAL A 287 -13.66 -1.51 -16.51
C VAL A 287 -15.15 -1.28 -16.78
N ASN A 288 -15.45 -0.31 -17.64
CA ASN A 288 -16.84 -0.03 -18.02
C ASN A 288 -17.47 -1.18 -18.82
N GLN A 289 -18.80 -1.26 -18.80
CA GLN A 289 -19.55 -2.41 -19.34
C GLN A 289 -19.28 -2.65 -20.84
N ASP A 290 -19.24 -1.60 -21.66
CA ASP A 290 -18.99 -1.75 -23.11
C ASP A 290 -17.64 -2.37 -23.41
N ARG A 291 -16.59 -1.98 -22.68
CA ARG A 291 -15.25 -2.57 -22.83
C ARG A 291 -15.18 -3.98 -22.28
N VAL A 292 -15.95 -4.29 -21.23
CA VAL A 292 -16.10 -5.67 -20.75
C VAL A 292 -16.62 -6.57 -21.87
N SER A 293 -17.73 -6.19 -22.51
CA SER A 293 -18.31 -6.95 -23.62
C SER A 293 -17.30 -7.12 -24.76
N GLN A 294 -16.68 -6.03 -25.23
CA GLN A 294 -15.69 -6.08 -26.32
C GLN A 294 -14.47 -6.95 -25.98
N PHE A 295 -13.99 -6.89 -24.74
CA PHE A 295 -12.84 -7.69 -24.30
C PHE A 295 -13.20 -9.18 -24.21
N LEU A 296 -14.38 -9.50 -23.68
CA LEU A 296 -14.87 -10.88 -23.59
C LEU A 296 -15.07 -11.49 -24.98
N ASP A 297 -15.71 -10.77 -25.91
CA ASP A 297 -15.93 -11.26 -27.28
C ASP A 297 -14.63 -11.60 -28.00
N LYS A 298 -13.57 -10.82 -27.75
CA LYS A 298 -12.25 -11.02 -28.35
C LYS A 298 -11.42 -12.13 -27.69
N HIS A 299 -11.63 -12.41 -26.40
CA HIS A 299 -10.73 -13.26 -25.60
C HIS A 299 -11.47 -14.34 -24.80
N ILE A 300 -12.68 -14.75 -25.21
CA ILE A 300 -13.48 -15.73 -24.47
C ILE A 300 -12.73 -17.06 -24.23
N ASP A 301 -11.86 -17.45 -25.17
CA ASP A 301 -10.99 -18.62 -25.07
C ASP A 301 -10.01 -18.52 -23.88
N LYS A 302 -9.55 -17.31 -23.56
CA LYS A 302 -8.64 -17.04 -22.44
C LYS A 302 -9.31 -17.20 -21.08
N PHE A 303 -10.60 -16.89 -20.99
CA PHE A 303 -11.39 -17.10 -19.77
C PHE A 303 -11.83 -18.56 -19.60
N GLN A 304 -12.06 -19.29 -20.70
CA GLN A 304 -12.55 -20.67 -20.68
C GLN A 304 -11.44 -21.73 -20.73
N SER A 305 -10.19 -21.33 -20.99
CA SER A 305 -9.03 -22.23 -20.94
C SER A 305 -8.86 -22.88 -19.55
N ASN A 306 -8.16 -24.02 -19.51
CA ASN A 306 -7.90 -24.77 -18.27
C ASN A 306 -6.39 -25.04 -18.10
N PRO A 307 -5.70 -24.36 -17.15
CA PRO A 307 -6.23 -23.28 -16.32
C PRO A 307 -6.54 -22.01 -17.14
N PRO A 308 -7.42 -21.12 -16.65
CA PRO A 308 -7.72 -19.87 -17.34
C PRO A 308 -6.48 -18.98 -17.40
N ASP A 309 -6.36 -18.15 -18.45
CA ASP A 309 -5.32 -17.12 -18.58
C ASP A 309 -5.77 -15.80 -17.92
N TYR A 310 -7.07 -15.48 -17.98
CA TYR A 310 -7.68 -14.26 -17.43
C TYR A 310 -8.81 -14.58 -16.45
N LEU A 311 -8.99 -13.70 -15.48
CA LEU A 311 -10.07 -13.71 -14.51
C LEU A 311 -10.88 -12.42 -14.64
N LEU A 312 -12.21 -12.58 -14.65
CA LEU A 312 -13.16 -11.49 -14.53
C LEU A 312 -13.58 -11.40 -13.06
N ILE A 313 -13.16 -10.34 -12.37
CA ILE A 313 -13.47 -10.14 -10.95
C ILE A 313 -14.56 -9.10 -10.83
N GLN A 314 -15.56 -9.38 -10.00
CA GLN A 314 -16.62 -8.42 -9.68
C GLN A 314 -16.53 -8.02 -8.20
N THR A 315 -16.58 -6.72 -7.94
CA THR A 315 -16.69 -6.20 -6.56
C THR A 315 -17.97 -5.40 -6.45
N LYS A 316 -18.78 -5.70 -5.44
CA LYS A 316 -20.02 -4.98 -5.16
C LYS A 316 -19.69 -3.65 -4.48
N GLY A 317 -19.90 -2.54 -5.19
CA GLY A 317 -19.86 -1.20 -4.59
C GLY A 317 -21.22 -0.79 -4.04
N ASP A 318 -21.29 0.41 -3.43
CA ASP A 318 -22.53 0.93 -2.84
C ASP A 318 -23.61 1.25 -3.88
N LYS A 319 -23.18 1.67 -5.09
CA LYS A 319 -24.07 2.09 -6.18
C LYS A 319 -24.11 1.10 -7.33
N GLU A 320 -22.97 0.50 -7.67
CA GLU A 320 -22.82 -0.34 -8.86
C GLU A 320 -21.80 -1.47 -8.62
N THR A 321 -21.96 -2.56 -9.37
CA THR A 321 -20.96 -3.63 -9.45
C THR A 321 -19.82 -3.16 -10.34
N LYS A 322 -18.60 -3.16 -9.81
CA LYS A 322 -17.40 -2.89 -10.59
C LYS A 322 -16.82 -4.17 -11.14
N VAL A 323 -16.33 -4.12 -12.36
CA VAL A 323 -15.72 -5.25 -13.07
C VAL A 323 -14.24 -4.97 -13.28
N HIS A 324 -13.41 -5.99 -13.05
CA HIS A 324 -11.95 -5.90 -13.15
C HIS A 324 -11.41 -7.07 -13.97
N PHE A 325 -10.31 -6.85 -14.69
CA PHE A 325 -9.57 -7.91 -15.36
C PHE A 325 -8.28 -8.20 -14.59
N MET A 326 -8.05 -9.47 -14.29
CA MET A 326 -6.81 -9.90 -13.63
C MET A 326 -6.19 -11.07 -14.39
N ARG A 327 -4.86 -11.12 -14.47
CA ARG A 327 -4.17 -12.31 -14.99
C ARG A 327 -4.29 -13.45 -14.00
N ALA A 328 -4.68 -14.63 -14.47
CA ALA A 328 -4.99 -15.77 -13.62
C ALA A 328 -3.77 -16.36 -12.90
N ASN A 329 -2.55 -16.05 -13.36
CA ASN A 329 -1.32 -16.45 -12.68
C ASN A 329 -1.04 -15.63 -11.41
N VAL A 330 -1.68 -14.46 -11.22
CA VAL A 330 -1.60 -13.68 -9.98
C VAL A 330 -2.46 -14.34 -8.91
N GLN A 331 -1.84 -14.71 -7.79
CA GLN A 331 -2.51 -15.37 -6.66
C GLN A 331 -2.56 -14.44 -5.44
N ASP A 332 -3.58 -14.64 -4.60
CA ASP A 332 -3.79 -13.93 -3.33
C ASP A 332 -3.87 -12.39 -3.44
N LEU A 333 -4.20 -11.87 -4.62
CA LEU A 333 -4.58 -10.48 -4.82
C LEU A 333 -6.11 -10.35 -4.67
N HIS A 334 -6.56 -9.66 -3.62
CA HIS A 334 -7.97 -9.45 -3.35
C HIS A 334 -8.38 -8.00 -3.59
N LEU A 335 -9.44 -7.83 -4.37
CA LEU A 335 -10.08 -6.55 -4.61
C LEU A 335 -11.30 -6.43 -3.70
N ASN A 336 -11.53 -5.25 -3.11
CA ASN A 336 -12.70 -4.98 -2.27
C ASN A 336 -13.27 -3.58 -2.54
N SER A 337 -14.48 -3.33 -2.04
CA SER A 337 -15.22 -2.08 -2.26
C SER A 337 -14.53 -0.84 -1.69
N LEU A 338 -13.71 -1.02 -0.65
CA LEU A 338 -12.96 0.04 0.02
C LEU A 338 -11.63 0.36 -0.67
N GLY A 339 -11.15 -0.48 -1.59
CA GLY A 339 -9.88 -0.28 -2.29
C GLY A 339 -8.65 -0.50 -1.40
N TYR A 340 -8.76 -1.33 -0.37
CA TYR A 340 -7.61 -1.77 0.42
C TYR A 340 -6.93 -2.98 -0.22
N TYR A 341 -5.61 -2.96 -0.28
CA TYR A 341 -4.82 -4.03 -0.89
C TYR A 341 -3.69 -4.46 0.03
N ASP A 342 -3.41 -5.77 0.04
CA ASP A 342 -2.28 -6.37 0.71
C ASP A 342 -1.46 -7.10 -0.35
N PHE A 343 -0.39 -6.46 -0.84
CA PHE A 343 0.48 -7.07 -1.85
C PHE A 343 1.54 -7.99 -1.23
N SER A 344 1.63 -8.06 0.10
CA SER A 344 2.69 -8.81 0.75
C SER A 344 2.57 -10.32 0.49
N SER A 345 1.34 -10.83 0.49
CA SER A 345 1.02 -12.25 0.23
C SER A 345 0.80 -12.57 -1.24
N VAL A 346 0.84 -11.59 -2.14
CA VAL A 346 0.66 -11.84 -3.57
C VAL A 346 1.84 -12.63 -4.11
N TYR A 347 1.57 -13.62 -4.94
CA TYR A 347 2.61 -14.39 -5.63
C TYR A 347 2.14 -14.79 -7.03
N PHE A 348 3.10 -15.19 -7.87
CA PHE A 348 2.78 -15.75 -9.17
C PHE A 348 2.79 -17.28 -9.08
N ARG A 349 1.69 -17.90 -9.51
CA ARG A 349 1.74 -19.31 -9.90
C ARG A 349 2.54 -19.35 -11.19
N GLU A 350 3.65 -20.10 -11.25
CA GLU A 350 4.51 -20.19 -12.43
C GLU A 350 3.68 -20.13 -13.73
N PRO A 351 4.08 -19.38 -14.77
CA PRO A 351 4.02 -20.04 -16.05
C PRO A 351 5.14 -21.06 -16.02
N LYS A 352 4.84 -22.37 -15.93
CA LYS A 352 5.81 -23.34 -16.47
C LYS A 352 6.12 -22.83 -17.87
N PRO A 353 7.37 -22.44 -18.18
CA PRO A 353 7.66 -21.90 -19.50
C PRO A 353 7.27 -22.96 -20.52
N ARG A 354 6.30 -22.66 -21.39
CA ARG A 354 6.20 -23.40 -22.65
C ARG A 354 7.50 -23.09 -23.37
N GLU A 355 8.34 -24.11 -23.58
CA GLU A 355 9.44 -24.02 -24.51
C GLU A 355 8.90 -23.46 -25.83
N ILE A 356 9.14 -22.18 -26.10
CA ILE A 356 9.03 -21.67 -27.44
C ILE A 356 10.26 -22.24 -28.14
N LYS A 357 10.07 -23.39 -28.79
CA LYS A 357 10.97 -23.81 -29.85
C LYS A 357 10.92 -22.72 -30.91
N ILE A 358 11.88 -21.80 -30.85
CA ILE A 358 12.20 -20.96 -31.99
C ILE A 358 12.78 -21.95 -33.01
N GLY A 359 11.99 -22.26 -34.03
CA GLY A 359 12.41 -23.08 -35.15
C GLY A 359 13.69 -22.51 -35.77
N GLN A 360 14.50 -23.45 -36.25
CA GLN A 360 15.79 -23.24 -36.90
C GLN A 360 15.71 -22.30 -38.12
#